data_AF-A0A932EX71-F1
#
_entry.id   AF-A0A932EX71-F1
#
_cell.length_a   1.000
_cell.length_b   1.000
_cell.length_c   1.000
_cell.angle_alpha   90.00
_cell.angle_beta   90.00
_cell.angle_gamma   90.00
#
_symmetry.space_group_name_H-M   'P 1'
#
loop_
_entity.id
_entity.type
_entity.pdbx_description
1 polymer ?
#
loop_
_entity_poly.entity_id
_entity_poly.type
_entity_poly.pdbx_seq_one_letter_code
_entity_poly.pdbx_strand_id
1 'polypeptide(L)'
;MVQTNSDKAEQLAQRPWSRVLVPDEGVIAASVPELRGCFAEGATLDEALANLEGALQSWLSAAVESGLEIPQPHGEVEPEEYSGRFSVRVPKSLHRRLATRADSEGCSLNQLVTTILAEAVEGPAQTNTTTTTDAYEDVTADAIGGEADSIGALKGIATFLRNRGDTNLACLVYSFAAERIAGGAGGAQESAKEFGTAGALARRERKVRLAETLWRQSLRRDYTNIRSRSSLGQLLHHQGRYEEAVEHLDPVADVDDYARLFLGWSRLQLGLAESNDEVVNSGLADVIAALRRWCAYASRTDRSAWLRQVRRLYLLGPRFREEIEQLVSFANSNANWPPLRAEEIEDASKVEDEDHEPVEEPSSVEV
;
A
#
# COMPACT_ATOMS: atom_id res chain seq x y z
N MET A 1 -13.80 30.55 -60.43
CA MET A 1 -13.80 31.50 -59.31
C MET A 1 -12.44 31.42 -58.65
N VAL A 2 -11.66 32.50 -58.67
CA VAL A 2 -10.38 32.58 -57.95
C VAL A 2 -10.76 32.86 -56.49
N GLN A 3 -10.50 31.93 -55.58
CA GLN A 3 -10.70 32.19 -54.14
C GLN A 3 -9.77 33.34 -53.73
N THR A 4 -10.35 34.37 -53.11
CA THR A 4 -9.59 35.53 -52.62
C THR A 4 -8.80 35.09 -51.39
N ASN A 5 -7.62 35.66 -51.13
CA ASN A 5 -6.82 35.33 -49.94
C ASN A 5 -7.61 35.50 -48.63
N SER A 6 -8.57 36.44 -48.59
CA SER A 6 -9.52 36.65 -47.49
C SER A 6 -10.43 35.44 -47.24
N ASP A 7 -10.98 34.84 -48.31
CA ASP A 7 -11.89 33.68 -48.20
C ASP A 7 -11.17 32.44 -47.64
N LYS A 8 -9.87 32.33 -47.92
CA LYS A 8 -9.02 31.23 -47.43
C LYS A 8 -8.68 31.39 -45.95
N ALA A 9 -8.41 32.61 -45.49
CA ALA A 9 -8.13 32.87 -44.07
C ALA A 9 -9.36 32.64 -43.18
N GLU A 10 -10.56 33.03 -43.65
CA GLU A 10 -11.82 32.78 -42.94
C GLU A 10 -12.15 31.29 -42.82
N GLN A 11 -11.93 30.51 -43.88
CA GLN A 11 -12.10 29.04 -43.83
C GLN A 11 -11.13 28.39 -42.84
N LEU A 12 -9.88 28.86 -42.77
CA LEU A 12 -8.90 28.35 -41.82
C LEU A 12 -9.25 28.71 -40.37
N ALA A 13 -9.85 29.87 -40.12
CA ALA A 13 -10.26 30.29 -38.78
C ALA A 13 -11.40 29.43 -38.19
N GLN A 14 -12.20 28.78 -39.03
CA GLN A 14 -13.29 27.89 -38.62
C GLN A 14 -12.82 26.49 -38.18
N ARG A 15 -11.54 26.17 -38.37
CA ARG A 15 -10.94 24.89 -37.96
C ARG A 15 -10.78 24.80 -36.42
N PRO A 16 -10.68 23.60 -35.83
CA PRO A 16 -10.65 23.41 -34.38
C PRO A 16 -9.25 23.65 -33.79
N TRP A 17 -8.83 24.92 -33.76
CA TRP A 17 -7.57 25.36 -33.11
C TRP A 17 -7.60 25.17 -31.59
N SER A 18 -6.48 24.79 -30.96
CA SER A 18 -6.43 24.71 -29.49
C SER A 18 -6.40 26.10 -28.87
N ARG A 19 -7.01 26.25 -27.68
CA ARG A 19 -6.95 27.49 -26.88
C ARG A 19 -6.38 27.16 -25.52
N VAL A 20 -5.28 27.83 -25.14
CA VAL A 20 -4.67 27.72 -23.82
C VAL A 20 -4.79 29.05 -23.11
N LEU A 21 -5.32 29.01 -21.89
CA LEU A 21 -5.55 30.17 -21.04
C LEU A 21 -4.68 30.05 -19.79
N VAL A 22 -3.85 31.05 -19.55
CA VAL A 22 -2.96 31.12 -18.40
C VAL A 22 -3.25 32.41 -17.64
N PRO A 23 -3.68 32.35 -16.36
CA PRO A 23 -3.77 33.54 -15.53
C PRO A 23 -2.38 34.12 -15.26
N ASP A 24 -2.20 35.42 -15.51
CA ASP A 24 -0.92 36.12 -15.30
C ASP A 24 -1.15 37.54 -14.77
N GLU A 25 -0.57 37.88 -13.61
CA GLU A 25 -0.59 39.22 -12.99
C GLU A 25 -1.88 40.06 -13.11
N GLY A 26 -3.07 39.43 -13.00
CA GLY A 26 -4.37 40.13 -13.03
C GLY A 26 -4.95 40.32 -14.43
N VAL A 27 -4.31 39.77 -15.46
CA VAL A 27 -4.85 39.54 -16.79
C VAL A 27 -4.88 38.03 -17.10
N ILE A 28 -5.61 37.65 -18.13
CA ILE A 28 -5.64 36.27 -18.65
C ILE A 28 -4.96 36.28 -20.01
N ALA A 29 -3.84 35.59 -20.11
CA ALA A 29 -3.15 35.36 -21.38
C ALA A 29 -3.80 34.17 -22.09
N ALA A 30 -4.24 34.38 -23.32
CA ALA A 30 -4.84 33.38 -24.19
C ALA A 30 -3.91 33.15 -25.40
N SER A 31 -3.73 31.90 -25.82
CA SER A 31 -2.88 31.58 -26.97
C SER A 31 -3.38 30.38 -27.77
N VAL A 32 -2.95 30.31 -29.03
CA VAL A 32 -3.09 29.13 -29.90
C VAL A 32 -1.72 28.47 -30.04
N PRO A 33 -1.42 27.38 -29.31
CA PRO A 33 -0.09 26.77 -29.27
C PRO A 33 0.46 26.33 -30.63
N GLU A 34 -0.44 25.93 -31.54
CA GLU A 34 -0.12 25.53 -32.92
C GLU A 34 0.47 26.68 -33.73
N LEU A 35 0.07 27.91 -33.41
CA LEU A 35 0.42 29.12 -34.15
C LEU A 35 1.37 29.96 -33.30
N ARG A 36 2.67 29.69 -33.44
CA ARG A 36 3.71 30.43 -32.69
C ARG A 36 3.53 31.94 -32.89
N GLY A 37 3.38 32.66 -31.78
CA GLY A 37 3.17 34.11 -31.76
C GLY A 37 1.71 34.54 -31.85
N CYS A 38 0.74 33.62 -31.90
CA CYS A 38 -0.68 33.93 -31.80
C CYS A 38 -1.13 33.90 -30.33
N PHE A 39 -1.10 35.06 -29.68
CA PHE A 39 -1.56 35.24 -28.31
C PHE A 39 -2.29 36.57 -28.15
N ALA A 40 -3.10 36.66 -27.12
CA ALA A 40 -3.83 37.85 -26.72
C ALA A 40 -4.00 37.87 -25.20
N GLU A 41 -4.29 39.04 -24.65
CA GLU A 41 -4.55 39.23 -23.22
C GLU A 41 -5.92 39.88 -23.04
N GLY A 42 -6.56 39.61 -21.92
CA GLY A 42 -7.79 40.28 -21.50
C GLY A 42 -7.90 40.37 -19.99
N ALA A 43 -8.64 41.34 -19.48
CA ALA A 43 -8.89 41.47 -18.04
C ALA A 43 -9.89 40.42 -17.53
N THR A 44 -10.65 39.80 -18.44
CA THR A 44 -11.59 38.70 -18.16
C THR A 44 -11.41 37.55 -19.14
N LEU A 45 -11.96 36.38 -18.80
CA LEU A 45 -11.89 35.17 -19.64
C LEU A 45 -12.50 35.43 -21.02
N ASP A 46 -13.69 36.03 -21.05
CA ASP A 46 -14.42 36.33 -22.28
C ASP A 46 -13.68 37.35 -23.15
N GLU A 47 -13.06 38.36 -22.52
CA GLU A 47 -12.26 39.35 -23.22
C GLU A 47 -10.97 38.75 -23.82
N ALA A 48 -10.28 37.89 -23.07
CA ALA A 48 -9.08 37.23 -23.55
C ALA A 48 -9.38 36.30 -24.74
N LEU A 49 -10.53 35.60 -24.71
CA LEU A 49 -10.98 34.76 -25.82
C LEU A 49 -11.38 35.59 -27.05
N ALA A 50 -12.15 36.67 -26.86
CA ALA A 50 -12.54 37.55 -27.97
C ALA A 50 -11.32 38.21 -28.63
N ASN A 51 -10.34 38.65 -27.83
CA ASN A 51 -9.10 39.20 -28.35
C ASN A 51 -8.26 38.12 -29.07
N LEU A 52 -8.27 36.88 -28.57
CA LEU A 52 -7.59 35.76 -29.23
C LEU A 52 -8.21 35.43 -30.59
N GLU A 53 -9.53 35.52 -30.76
CA GLU A 53 -10.19 35.32 -32.06
C GLU A 53 -9.72 36.36 -33.10
N GLY A 54 -9.61 37.63 -32.70
CA GLY A 54 -9.07 38.69 -33.56
C GLY A 54 -7.60 38.45 -33.91
N ALA A 55 -6.79 38.01 -32.95
CA ALA A 55 -5.39 37.66 -33.15
C ALA A 55 -5.24 36.47 -34.11
N LEU A 56 -6.07 35.43 -33.98
CA LEU A 56 -6.10 34.26 -34.84
C LEU A 56 -6.42 34.62 -36.30
N GLN A 57 -7.47 35.42 -36.52
CA GLN A 57 -7.84 35.88 -37.87
C GLN A 57 -6.72 36.71 -38.51
N SER A 58 -6.10 37.59 -37.74
CA SER A 58 -5.00 38.44 -38.20
C SER A 58 -3.76 37.60 -38.56
N TRP A 59 -3.42 36.63 -37.71
CA TRP A 59 -2.29 35.71 -37.94
C TRP A 59 -2.49 34.89 -39.21
N LEU A 60 -3.68 34.29 -39.38
CA LEU A 60 -4.00 33.46 -40.54
C LEU A 60 -4.02 34.27 -41.84
N SER A 61 -4.58 35.49 -41.82
CA SER A 61 -4.58 36.39 -42.97
C SER A 61 -3.16 36.75 -43.40
N ALA A 62 -2.32 37.15 -42.45
CA ALA A 62 -0.92 37.49 -42.70
C ALA A 62 -0.12 36.29 -43.23
N ALA A 63 -0.36 35.08 -42.69
CA ALA A 63 0.29 33.86 -43.14
C ALA A 63 -0.12 33.48 -44.58
N VAL A 64 -1.41 33.62 -44.93
CA VAL A 64 -1.90 33.38 -46.30
C VAL A 64 -1.31 34.38 -47.29
N GLU A 65 -1.28 35.68 -46.94
CA GLU A 65 -0.70 36.73 -47.80
C GLU A 65 0.80 36.55 -48.02
N SER A 66 1.52 36.13 -46.98
CA SER A 66 2.96 35.91 -47.02
C SER A 66 3.35 34.55 -47.60
N GLY A 67 2.38 33.69 -47.94
CA GLY A 67 2.61 32.33 -48.43
C GLY A 67 3.32 31.43 -47.41
N LEU A 68 3.18 31.70 -46.12
CA LEU A 68 3.77 30.90 -45.05
C LEU A 68 3.03 29.57 -44.91
N GLU A 69 3.77 28.53 -44.55
CA GLU A 69 3.18 27.22 -44.23
C GLU A 69 2.38 27.34 -42.92
N ILE A 70 1.09 27.04 -42.99
CA ILE A 70 0.17 27.11 -41.84
C ILE A 70 0.07 25.69 -41.25
N PRO A 71 0.48 25.49 -39.97
CA PRO A 71 0.34 24.20 -39.29
C PRO A 71 -1.11 23.71 -39.27
N GLN A 72 -1.32 22.42 -39.11
CA GLN A 72 -2.67 21.89 -38.89
C GLN A 72 -3.08 22.09 -37.42
N PRO A 73 -4.36 22.39 -37.13
CA PRO A 73 -4.87 22.41 -35.77
C PRO A 73 -4.66 21.05 -35.11
N HIS A 74 -4.26 21.00 -33.83
CA HIS A 74 -4.08 19.73 -33.13
C HIS A 74 -5.38 18.91 -33.06
N GLY A 75 -6.55 19.57 -33.04
CA GLY A 75 -7.85 18.90 -33.03
C GLY A 75 -8.22 18.18 -34.32
N GLU A 76 -7.45 18.32 -35.41
CA GLU A 76 -7.62 17.57 -36.66
C GLU A 76 -6.54 16.49 -36.86
N VAL A 77 -5.56 16.40 -35.95
CA VAL A 77 -4.56 15.33 -35.99
C VAL A 77 -5.21 14.09 -35.38
N GLU A 78 -5.73 13.24 -36.25
CA GLU A 78 -6.36 11.99 -35.84
C GLU A 78 -5.34 11.09 -35.11
N PRO A 79 -5.72 10.41 -34.00
CA PRO A 79 -4.84 9.49 -33.27
C PRO A 79 -4.16 8.46 -34.16
N GLU A 80 -4.79 8.09 -35.27
CA GLU A 80 -4.33 7.14 -36.29
C GLU A 80 -3.05 7.58 -37.01
N GLU A 81 -2.67 8.87 -36.97
CA GLU A 81 -1.38 9.35 -37.51
C GLU A 81 -0.19 8.96 -36.62
N TYR A 82 -0.42 8.60 -35.36
CA TYR A 82 0.61 8.18 -34.43
C TYR A 82 0.71 6.65 -34.38
N SER A 83 1.87 6.12 -34.78
CA SER A 83 2.11 4.66 -34.81
C SER A 83 2.04 3.95 -33.45
N GLY A 84 1.89 4.68 -32.33
CA GLY A 84 1.94 4.16 -30.95
C GLY A 84 3.30 3.57 -30.54
N ARG A 85 4.25 3.46 -31.47
CA ARG A 85 5.56 2.84 -31.25
C ARG A 85 6.61 3.91 -31.00
N PHE A 86 7.05 4.01 -29.75
CA PHE A 86 8.16 4.88 -29.35
C PHE A 86 9.33 4.03 -28.84
N SER A 87 10.54 4.25 -29.39
CA SER A 87 11.75 3.50 -29.01
C SER A 87 12.73 4.42 -28.29
N VAL A 88 12.98 4.15 -27.01
CA VAL A 88 13.84 4.99 -26.15
C VAL A 88 14.94 4.14 -25.54
N ARG A 89 16.15 4.72 -25.44
CA ARG A 89 17.27 4.12 -24.71
C ARG A 89 17.31 4.66 -23.28
N VAL A 90 17.34 3.75 -22.31
CA VAL A 90 17.41 4.10 -20.88
C VAL A 90 18.66 3.48 -20.23
N PRO A 91 19.20 4.08 -19.15
CA PRO A 91 20.28 3.49 -18.38
C PRO A 91 19.92 2.08 -17.85
N LYS A 92 20.92 1.18 -17.78
CA LYS A 92 20.71 -0.21 -17.32
C LYS A 92 20.10 -0.30 -15.93
N SER A 93 20.43 0.64 -15.04
CA SER A 93 19.89 0.71 -13.67
C SER A 93 18.39 1.02 -13.65
N LEU A 94 17.93 1.93 -14.51
CA LEU A 94 16.51 2.27 -14.65
C LEU A 94 15.73 1.11 -15.27
N HIS A 95 16.27 0.51 -16.34
CA HIS A 95 15.69 -0.68 -16.95
C HIS A 95 15.49 -1.81 -15.94
N ARG A 96 16.50 -2.09 -15.09
CA ARG A 96 16.38 -3.11 -14.03
C ARG A 96 15.23 -2.81 -13.07
N ARG A 97 15.11 -1.57 -12.60
CA ARG A 97 14.05 -1.17 -11.66
C ARG A 97 12.65 -1.34 -12.28
N LEU A 98 12.48 -0.94 -13.54
CA LEU A 98 11.20 -1.07 -14.24
C LEU A 98 10.85 -2.54 -14.51
N ALA A 99 11.82 -3.36 -14.95
CA ALA A 99 11.60 -4.78 -15.19
C ALA A 99 11.22 -5.53 -13.90
N THR A 100 11.94 -5.30 -12.80
CA THR A 100 11.60 -5.90 -11.49
C THR A 100 10.22 -5.46 -11.01
N ARG A 101 9.83 -4.21 -11.26
CA ARG A 101 8.50 -3.73 -10.89
C ARG A 101 7.40 -4.40 -11.73
N ALA A 102 7.61 -4.52 -13.05
CA ALA A 102 6.68 -5.19 -13.94
C ALA A 102 6.50 -6.67 -13.56
N ASP A 103 7.59 -7.37 -13.26
CA ASP A 103 7.55 -8.76 -12.77
C ASP A 103 6.76 -8.87 -11.45
N SER A 104 6.96 -7.94 -10.51
CA SER A 104 6.25 -7.94 -9.24
C SER A 104 4.75 -7.62 -9.36
N GLU A 105 4.35 -6.93 -10.43
CA GLU A 105 2.96 -6.60 -10.76
C GLU A 105 2.33 -7.62 -11.72
N GLY A 106 3.11 -8.57 -12.25
CA GLY A 106 2.65 -9.58 -13.20
C GLY A 106 2.26 -9.02 -14.56
N CYS A 107 2.78 -7.85 -14.93
CA CYS A 107 2.49 -7.18 -16.20
C CYS A 107 3.74 -7.13 -17.10
N SER A 108 3.54 -6.88 -18.40
CA SER A 108 4.70 -6.68 -19.29
C SER A 108 5.38 -5.34 -18.99
N LEU A 109 6.69 -5.25 -19.23
CA LEU A 109 7.43 -3.99 -19.07
C LEU A 109 6.80 -2.85 -19.90
N ASN A 110 6.32 -3.16 -21.11
CA ASN A 110 5.63 -2.17 -21.94
C ASN A 110 4.33 -1.69 -21.30
N GLN A 111 3.55 -2.60 -20.71
CA GLN A 111 2.30 -2.25 -20.02
C GLN A 111 2.56 -1.35 -18.82
N LEU A 112 3.55 -1.68 -17.97
CA LEU A 112 3.95 -0.83 -16.85
C LEU A 112 4.36 0.57 -17.33
N VAL A 113 5.17 0.64 -18.38
CA VAL A 113 5.64 1.91 -18.95
C VAL A 113 4.46 2.72 -19.50
N THR A 114 3.51 2.08 -20.18
CA THR A 114 2.29 2.73 -20.67
C THR A 114 1.49 3.34 -19.52
N THR A 115 1.29 2.62 -18.42
CA THR A 115 0.57 3.13 -17.23
C THR A 115 1.27 4.35 -16.65
N ILE A 116 2.59 4.28 -16.43
CA ILE A 116 3.35 5.41 -15.88
C ILE A 116 3.29 6.64 -16.82
N LEU A 117 3.32 6.42 -18.14
CA LEU A 117 3.22 7.51 -19.10
C LEU A 117 1.82 8.14 -19.13
N ALA A 118 0.77 7.33 -19.00
CA ALA A 118 -0.60 7.84 -18.90
C ALA A 118 -0.77 8.70 -17.64
N GLU A 119 -0.33 8.21 -16.48
CA GLU A 119 -0.36 8.95 -15.21
C GLU A 119 0.40 10.28 -15.29
N ALA A 120 1.57 10.28 -15.94
CA ALA A 120 2.40 11.47 -16.06
C ALA A 120 1.82 12.54 -17.00
N VAL A 121 1.08 12.13 -18.05
CA VAL A 121 0.48 13.04 -19.04
C VAL A 121 -0.87 13.57 -18.55
N GLU A 122 -1.65 12.76 -17.83
CA GLU A 122 -3.00 13.12 -17.38
C GLU A 122 -3.02 13.94 -16.07
N GLY A 123 -1.93 13.99 -15.32
CA GLY A 123 -1.80 14.78 -14.07
C GLY A 123 -2.60 14.21 -12.89
N PRO A 124 -2.37 14.68 -11.65
CA PRO A 124 -3.12 14.20 -10.50
C PRO A 124 -4.54 14.79 -10.51
N ALA A 125 -5.49 13.93 -10.88
CA ALA A 125 -6.95 14.05 -10.74
C ALA A 125 -7.70 14.90 -11.79
N GLN A 126 -8.21 14.21 -12.81
CA GLN A 126 -9.64 14.16 -13.11
C GLN A 126 -9.98 12.74 -13.59
N THR A 127 -10.55 11.94 -12.71
CA THR A 127 -11.13 10.63 -13.03
C THR A 127 -12.43 10.82 -13.81
N ASN A 128 -12.31 11.18 -15.09
CA ASN A 128 -13.41 10.98 -16.04
C ASN A 128 -13.41 9.50 -16.43
N THR A 129 -14.18 8.77 -15.64
CA THR A 129 -14.56 7.38 -15.81
C THR A 129 -15.41 7.26 -17.07
N THR A 130 -14.81 6.97 -18.23
CA THR A 130 -15.62 6.51 -19.38
C THR A 130 -14.95 5.48 -20.29
N THR A 131 -13.71 5.05 -20.05
CA THR A 131 -13.10 4.00 -20.90
C THR A 131 -12.48 2.85 -20.10
N THR A 132 -12.80 2.74 -18.81
CA THR A 132 -12.38 1.63 -17.94
C THR A 132 -13.56 0.92 -17.29
N THR A 133 -14.73 0.92 -17.93
CA THR A 133 -15.91 0.20 -17.44
C THR A 133 -15.94 -1.22 -18.01
N ASP A 134 -15.72 -1.39 -19.31
CA ASP A 134 -15.91 -2.69 -19.98
C ASP A 134 -14.94 -3.78 -19.50
N ALA A 135 -13.66 -3.45 -19.31
CA ALA A 135 -12.67 -4.42 -18.81
C ALA A 135 -12.89 -4.81 -17.34
N TYR A 136 -13.49 -3.93 -16.53
CA TYR A 136 -13.81 -4.23 -15.14
C TYR A 136 -15.17 -4.90 -15.01
N GLU A 137 -16.12 -4.63 -15.91
CA GLU A 137 -17.41 -5.32 -15.96
C GLU A 137 -17.21 -6.79 -16.27
N ASP A 138 -16.42 -7.14 -17.29
CA ASP A 138 -16.10 -8.53 -17.63
C ASP A 138 -15.36 -9.25 -16.49
N VAL A 139 -14.33 -8.62 -15.90
CA VAL A 139 -13.60 -9.19 -14.76
C VAL A 139 -14.48 -9.33 -13.52
N THR A 140 -15.41 -8.39 -13.31
CA THR A 140 -16.36 -8.45 -12.19
C THR A 140 -17.45 -9.50 -12.44
N ALA A 141 -17.92 -9.64 -13.67
CA ALA A 141 -18.86 -10.68 -14.09
C ALA A 141 -18.24 -12.07 -13.93
N ASP A 142 -16.98 -12.24 -14.37
CA ASP A 142 -16.18 -13.45 -14.15
C ASP A 142 -15.95 -13.72 -12.66
N ALA A 143 -15.69 -12.67 -11.87
CA ALA A 143 -15.57 -12.77 -10.42
C ALA A 143 -16.91 -13.11 -9.73
N ILE A 144 -18.06 -12.83 -10.33
CA ILE A 144 -19.37 -13.23 -9.80
C ILE A 144 -19.70 -14.67 -10.23
N GLY A 145 -19.30 -15.07 -11.44
CA GLY A 145 -19.38 -16.44 -11.95
C GLY A 145 -18.81 -17.44 -10.95
N GLY A 146 -19.62 -18.43 -10.56
CA GLY A 146 -19.34 -19.32 -9.42
C GLY A 146 -18.29 -20.41 -9.65
N GLU A 147 -17.36 -20.24 -10.60
CA GLU A 147 -16.40 -21.28 -10.98
C GLU A 147 -15.01 -21.05 -10.34
N ALA A 148 -14.19 -22.11 -10.26
CA ALA A 148 -12.83 -22.04 -9.69
C ALA A 148 -11.93 -21.02 -10.43
N ASP A 149 -12.22 -20.74 -11.70
CA ASP A 149 -11.51 -19.77 -12.53
C ASP A 149 -11.70 -18.31 -12.07
N SER A 150 -12.73 -18.03 -11.25
CA SER A 150 -13.02 -16.70 -10.69
C SER A 150 -12.10 -16.28 -9.53
N ILE A 151 -11.32 -17.20 -8.95
CA ILE A 151 -10.44 -16.91 -7.80
C ILE A 151 -9.35 -15.90 -8.19
N GLY A 152 -8.80 -16.04 -9.40
CA GLY A 152 -7.79 -15.12 -9.94
C GLY A 152 -8.34 -13.70 -10.10
N ALA A 153 -9.54 -13.57 -10.67
CA ALA A 153 -10.23 -12.30 -10.85
C ALA A 153 -10.47 -11.59 -9.51
N LEU A 154 -10.99 -12.32 -8.50
CA LEU A 154 -11.19 -11.77 -7.15
C LEU A 154 -9.88 -11.28 -6.51
N LYS A 155 -8.79 -12.06 -6.61
CA LYS A 155 -7.48 -11.63 -6.09
C LYS A 155 -6.94 -10.41 -6.84
N GLY A 156 -7.20 -10.30 -8.14
CA GLY A 156 -6.90 -9.12 -8.96
C GLY A 156 -7.63 -7.88 -8.46
N ILE A 157 -8.96 -7.97 -8.29
CA ILE A 157 -9.80 -6.89 -7.76
C ILE A 157 -9.34 -6.48 -6.36
N ALA A 158 -9.09 -7.44 -5.47
CA ALA A 158 -8.62 -7.16 -4.12
C ALA A 158 -7.25 -6.43 -4.12
N THR A 159 -6.34 -6.82 -5.01
CA THR A 159 -5.03 -6.19 -5.17
C THR A 159 -5.16 -4.76 -5.69
N PHE A 160 -6.05 -4.54 -6.66
CA PHE A 160 -6.37 -3.21 -7.19
C PHE A 160 -6.92 -2.29 -6.08
N LEU A 161 -7.92 -2.76 -5.33
CA LEU A 161 -8.50 -2.02 -4.20
C LEU A 161 -7.45 -1.68 -3.14
N ARG A 162 -6.57 -2.62 -2.81
CA ARG A 162 -5.46 -2.38 -1.87
C ARG A 162 -4.53 -1.28 -2.38
N ASN A 163 -4.16 -1.30 -3.65
CA ASN A 163 -3.25 -0.30 -4.23
C ASN A 163 -3.87 1.11 -4.25
N ARG A 164 -5.20 1.21 -4.30
CA ARG A 164 -5.95 2.48 -4.16
C ARG A 164 -6.11 2.96 -2.71
N GLY A 165 -5.77 2.11 -1.72
CA GLY A 165 -5.91 2.40 -0.29
C GLY A 165 -7.20 1.85 0.34
N ASP A 166 -8.07 1.20 -0.43
CA ASP A 166 -9.36 0.66 0.03
C ASP A 166 -9.21 -0.71 0.73
N THR A 167 -8.39 -0.78 1.78
CA THR A 167 -8.03 -2.05 2.43
C THR A 167 -9.23 -2.82 2.99
N ASN A 168 -10.32 -2.14 3.40
CA ASN A 168 -11.53 -2.84 3.89
C ASN A 168 -12.15 -3.69 2.80
N LEU A 169 -12.35 -3.09 1.62
CA LEU A 169 -12.93 -3.76 0.47
C LEU A 169 -11.97 -4.82 -0.06
N ALA A 170 -10.66 -4.53 -0.10
CA ALA A 170 -9.65 -5.52 -0.47
C ALA A 170 -9.73 -6.78 0.42
N CYS A 171 -9.77 -6.62 1.75
CA CYS A 171 -9.91 -7.74 2.68
C CYS A 171 -11.22 -8.50 2.51
N LEU A 172 -12.34 -7.82 2.22
CA LEU A 172 -13.62 -8.47 1.95
C LEU A 172 -13.54 -9.32 0.67
N VAL A 173 -12.96 -8.79 -0.41
CA VAL A 173 -12.81 -9.52 -1.68
C VAL A 173 -11.82 -10.69 -1.53
N TYR A 174 -10.70 -10.51 -0.82
CA TYR A 174 -9.81 -11.63 -0.49
C TYR A 174 -10.51 -12.72 0.34
N SER A 175 -11.39 -12.34 1.28
CA SER A 175 -12.18 -13.29 2.05
C SER A 175 -13.11 -14.10 1.15
N PHE A 176 -13.74 -13.45 0.18
CA PHE A 176 -14.61 -14.13 -0.78
C PHE A 176 -13.83 -15.09 -1.70
N ALA A 177 -12.61 -14.71 -2.10
CA ALA A 177 -11.70 -15.62 -2.82
C ALA A 177 -11.32 -16.84 -1.94
N ALA A 178 -11.03 -16.62 -0.66
CA ALA A 178 -10.71 -17.68 0.29
C ALA A 178 -11.89 -18.64 0.51
N GLU A 179 -13.12 -18.15 0.55
CA GLU A 179 -14.34 -18.97 0.64
C GLU A 179 -14.49 -19.90 -0.56
N ARG A 180 -14.19 -19.42 -1.78
CA ARG A 180 -14.28 -20.25 -2.99
C ARG A 180 -13.20 -21.33 -3.06
N ILE A 181 -11.99 -21.04 -2.60
CA ILE A 181 -10.91 -22.02 -2.51
C ILE A 181 -11.32 -23.21 -1.63
N ALA A 182 -12.10 -22.98 -0.57
CA ALA A 182 -12.53 -24.04 0.35
C ALA A 182 -13.38 -25.14 -0.30
N GLY A 183 -13.96 -24.90 -1.49
CA GLY A 183 -14.73 -25.90 -2.23
C GLY A 183 -13.91 -26.99 -2.93
N GLY A 184 -12.59 -26.83 -3.05
CA GLY A 184 -11.68 -27.79 -3.70
C GLY A 184 -11.03 -28.82 -2.75
N ALA A 185 -10.46 -29.89 -3.30
CA ALA A 185 -9.69 -30.87 -2.52
C ALA A 185 -8.40 -30.22 -1.96
N GLY A 186 -8.22 -30.26 -0.63
CA GLY A 186 -7.14 -29.50 0.05
C GLY A 186 -7.44 -28.00 0.24
N GLY A 187 -8.63 -27.55 -0.20
CA GLY A 187 -9.04 -26.15 -0.19
C GLY A 187 -9.13 -25.53 1.21
N ALA A 188 -9.33 -26.32 2.26
CA ALA A 188 -9.39 -25.81 3.64
C ALA A 188 -8.06 -25.17 4.10
N GLN A 189 -6.92 -25.82 3.80
CA GLN A 189 -5.59 -25.30 4.17
C GLN A 189 -5.23 -24.06 3.36
N GLU A 190 -5.52 -24.06 2.07
CA GLU A 190 -5.25 -22.93 1.18
C GLU A 190 -6.18 -21.75 1.50
N SER A 191 -7.46 -22.00 1.76
CA SER A 191 -8.42 -21.02 2.26
C SER A 191 -7.94 -20.39 3.58
N ALA A 192 -7.51 -21.22 4.53
CA ALA A 192 -6.96 -20.73 5.80
C ALA A 192 -5.74 -19.83 5.58
N LYS A 193 -4.84 -20.20 4.66
CA LYS A 193 -3.66 -19.39 4.32
C LYS A 193 -4.06 -18.02 3.76
N GLU A 194 -5.06 -17.96 2.88
CA GLU A 194 -5.58 -16.70 2.32
C GLU A 194 -6.25 -15.79 3.35
N PHE A 195 -7.04 -16.36 4.27
CA PHE A 195 -7.53 -15.58 5.42
C PHE A 195 -6.38 -15.05 6.29
N GLY A 196 -5.33 -15.85 6.48
CA GLY A 196 -4.14 -15.46 7.24
C GLY A 196 -3.39 -14.29 6.62
N THR A 197 -3.19 -14.31 5.30
CA THR A 197 -2.53 -13.22 4.55
C THR A 197 -3.37 -11.94 4.55
N ALA A 198 -4.69 -12.05 4.36
CA ALA A 198 -5.60 -10.92 4.47
C ALA A 198 -5.60 -10.32 5.89
N GLY A 199 -5.53 -11.16 6.93
CA GLY A 199 -5.40 -10.72 8.32
C GLY A 199 -4.11 -9.94 8.59
N ALA A 200 -2.98 -10.42 8.07
CA ALA A 200 -1.69 -9.71 8.16
C ALA A 200 -1.73 -8.35 7.44
N LEU A 201 -2.39 -8.27 6.28
CA LEU A 201 -2.61 -7.02 5.57
C LEU A 201 -3.44 -6.04 6.42
N ALA A 202 -4.56 -6.51 6.99
CA ALA A 202 -5.40 -5.70 7.86
C ALA A 202 -4.63 -5.17 9.08
N ARG A 203 -3.78 -6.00 9.69
CA ARG A 203 -2.94 -5.58 10.84
C ARG A 203 -1.94 -4.49 10.45
N ARG A 204 -1.28 -4.60 9.29
CA ARG A 204 -0.33 -3.60 8.80
C ARG A 204 -0.99 -2.22 8.61
N GLU A 205 -2.24 -2.21 8.16
CA GLU A 205 -3.06 -1.00 8.00
C GLU A 205 -3.78 -0.58 9.29
N ARG A 206 -3.34 -1.09 10.45
CA ARG A 206 -3.88 -0.78 11.79
C ARG A 206 -5.35 -1.14 12.00
N LYS A 207 -5.91 -2.03 11.18
CA LYS A 207 -7.30 -2.48 11.24
C LYS A 207 -7.47 -3.67 12.17
N VAL A 208 -7.27 -3.45 13.47
CA VAL A 208 -7.21 -4.48 14.52
C VAL A 208 -8.41 -5.45 14.50
N ARG A 209 -9.64 -4.92 14.52
CA ARG A 209 -10.86 -5.75 14.53
C ARG A 209 -11.00 -6.62 13.28
N LEU A 210 -10.60 -6.08 12.13
CA LEU A 210 -10.64 -6.79 10.85
C LEU A 210 -9.59 -7.91 10.83
N ALA A 211 -8.37 -7.63 11.29
CA ALA A 211 -7.31 -8.63 11.41
C ALA A 211 -7.72 -9.80 12.33
N GLU A 212 -8.28 -9.51 13.51
CA GLU A 212 -8.78 -10.53 14.44
C GLU A 212 -9.82 -11.42 13.77
N THR A 213 -10.80 -10.80 13.09
CA THR A 213 -11.88 -11.54 12.42
C THR A 213 -11.33 -12.47 11.34
N LEU A 214 -10.38 -11.99 10.54
CA LEU A 214 -9.75 -12.76 9.47
C LEU A 214 -8.93 -13.94 10.00
N TRP A 215 -8.13 -13.74 11.07
CA TRP A 215 -7.39 -14.85 11.67
C TRP A 215 -8.31 -15.87 12.35
N ARG A 216 -9.41 -15.44 12.99
CA ARG A 216 -10.42 -16.38 13.50
C ARG A 216 -11.10 -17.16 12.37
N GLN A 217 -11.36 -16.54 11.22
CA GLN A 217 -11.84 -17.27 10.04
C GLN A 217 -10.81 -18.27 9.50
N SER A 218 -9.54 -17.87 9.43
CA SER A 218 -8.43 -18.77 9.07
C SER A 218 -8.41 -20.03 9.93
N LEU A 219 -8.50 -19.88 11.25
CA LEU A 219 -8.48 -21.01 12.20
C LEU A 219 -9.76 -21.85 12.18
N ARG A 220 -10.91 -21.29 11.76
CA ARG A 220 -12.12 -22.08 11.50
C ARG A 220 -11.97 -22.99 10.28
N ARG A 221 -11.18 -22.58 9.29
CA ARG A 221 -10.89 -23.38 8.09
C ARG A 221 -9.83 -24.44 8.38
N ASP A 222 -8.75 -24.03 9.02
CA ASP A 222 -7.68 -24.92 9.44
C ASP A 222 -7.14 -24.49 10.80
N TYR A 223 -7.49 -25.26 11.83
CA TYR A 223 -7.09 -25.00 13.21
C TYR A 223 -5.58 -25.17 13.43
N THR A 224 -4.88 -25.85 12.50
CA THR A 224 -3.43 -26.12 12.55
C THR A 224 -2.60 -25.01 11.93
N ASN A 225 -3.21 -23.96 11.37
CA ASN A 225 -2.49 -22.85 10.77
C ASN A 225 -1.70 -22.05 11.82
N ILE A 226 -0.42 -22.40 11.94
CA ILE A 226 0.53 -21.84 12.92
C ILE A 226 0.60 -20.31 12.81
N ARG A 227 0.72 -19.76 11.60
CA ARG A 227 0.93 -18.32 11.40
C ARG A 227 -0.26 -17.49 11.89
N SER A 228 -1.48 -17.88 11.50
CA SER A 228 -2.70 -17.20 11.93
C SER A 228 -2.91 -17.33 13.43
N ARG A 229 -2.58 -18.49 14.01
CA ARG A 229 -2.68 -18.75 15.44
C ARG A 229 -1.70 -17.89 16.24
N SER A 230 -0.42 -17.85 15.85
CA SER A 230 0.58 -16.98 16.46
C SER A 230 0.20 -15.50 16.35
N SER A 231 -0.25 -15.06 15.16
CA SER A 231 -0.62 -13.66 14.92
C SER A 231 -1.86 -13.24 15.72
N LEU A 232 -2.87 -14.11 15.82
CA LEU A 232 -4.04 -13.88 16.66
C LEU A 232 -3.66 -13.80 18.14
N GLY A 233 -2.85 -14.74 18.63
CA GLY A 233 -2.40 -14.75 20.02
C GLY A 233 -1.60 -13.48 20.39
N GLN A 234 -0.72 -13.03 19.50
CA GLN A 234 0.00 -11.76 19.68
C GLN A 234 -0.95 -10.57 19.76
N LEU A 235 -1.94 -10.50 18.86
CA LEU A 235 -2.93 -9.42 18.86
C LEU A 235 -3.71 -9.38 20.18
N LEU A 236 -4.15 -10.55 20.66
CA LEU A 236 -4.89 -10.69 21.92
C LEU A 236 -4.03 -10.29 23.13
N HIS A 237 -2.73 -10.63 23.11
CA HIS A 237 -1.79 -10.17 24.13
C HIS A 237 -1.72 -8.65 24.18
N HIS A 238 -1.58 -7.98 23.04
CA HIS A 238 -1.53 -6.51 22.99
C HIS A 238 -2.85 -5.85 23.42
N GLN A 239 -3.98 -6.54 23.28
CA GLN A 239 -5.28 -6.09 23.80
C GLN A 239 -5.48 -6.38 25.30
N GLY A 240 -4.52 -7.01 25.98
CA GLY A 240 -4.64 -7.41 27.39
C GLY A 240 -5.50 -8.66 27.63
N ARG A 241 -5.93 -9.35 26.56
CA ARG A 241 -6.75 -10.58 26.63
C ARG A 241 -5.85 -11.80 26.79
N TYR A 242 -5.15 -11.86 27.92
CA TYR A 242 -4.06 -12.83 28.14
C TYR A 242 -4.52 -14.28 28.18
N GLU A 243 -5.69 -14.57 28.74
CA GLU A 243 -6.25 -15.94 28.77
C GLU A 243 -6.47 -16.48 27.35
N GLU A 244 -7.18 -15.74 26.51
CA GLU A 244 -7.39 -16.11 25.10
C GLU A 244 -6.06 -16.16 24.32
N ALA A 245 -5.11 -15.28 24.63
CA ALA A 245 -3.79 -15.32 24.01
C ALA A 245 -3.07 -16.65 24.33
N VAL A 246 -3.11 -17.11 25.58
CA VAL A 246 -2.50 -18.39 26.00
C VAL A 246 -3.13 -19.56 25.24
N GLU A 247 -4.46 -19.62 25.11
CA GLU A 247 -5.16 -20.70 24.38
C GLU A 247 -4.69 -20.84 22.92
N HIS A 248 -4.42 -19.70 22.27
CA HIS A 248 -3.94 -19.69 20.91
C HIS A 248 -2.43 -19.97 20.82
N LEU A 249 -1.61 -19.42 21.72
CA LEU A 249 -0.15 -19.49 21.62
C LEU A 249 0.45 -20.81 22.12
N ASP A 250 -0.14 -21.43 23.14
CA ASP A 250 0.39 -22.65 23.76
C ASP A 250 0.63 -23.80 22.76
N PRO A 251 -0.32 -24.13 21.85
CA PRO A 251 -0.14 -25.26 20.94
C PRO A 251 0.95 -25.07 19.88
N VAL A 252 1.47 -23.85 19.71
CA VAL A 252 2.46 -23.51 18.67
C VAL A 252 3.80 -23.02 19.23
N ALA A 253 3.91 -22.86 20.54
CA ALA A 253 5.11 -22.35 21.19
C ALA A 253 6.36 -23.24 21.02
N ASP A 254 6.20 -24.52 20.66
CA ASP A 254 7.33 -25.39 20.35
C ASP A 254 7.92 -25.17 18.96
N VAL A 255 7.12 -24.64 18.04
CA VAL A 255 7.49 -24.47 16.62
C VAL A 255 7.76 -23.00 16.28
N ASP A 256 7.13 -22.07 16.98
CA ASP A 256 7.22 -20.62 16.74
C ASP A 256 7.77 -19.89 17.98
N ASP A 257 8.97 -19.30 17.83
CA ASP A 257 9.66 -18.56 18.89
C ASP A 257 8.92 -17.29 19.31
N TYR A 258 8.27 -16.59 18.38
CA TYR A 258 7.44 -15.44 18.74
C TYR A 258 6.21 -15.91 19.52
N ALA A 259 5.61 -17.04 19.12
CA ALA A 259 4.50 -17.58 19.87
C ALA A 259 4.89 -17.94 21.31
N ARG A 260 6.07 -18.56 21.49
CA ARG A 260 6.62 -18.86 22.82
C ARG A 260 6.88 -17.60 23.64
N LEU A 261 7.46 -16.58 23.02
CA LEU A 261 7.74 -15.31 23.69
C LEU A 261 6.45 -14.69 24.25
N PHE A 262 5.43 -14.55 23.41
CA PHE A 262 4.17 -13.93 23.81
C PHE A 262 3.32 -14.83 24.72
N LEU A 263 3.47 -16.16 24.62
CA LEU A 263 2.89 -17.10 25.58
C LEU A 263 3.47 -16.85 26.97
N GLY A 264 4.81 -16.79 27.07
CA GLY A 264 5.51 -16.53 28.31
C GLY A 264 5.11 -15.19 28.93
N TRP A 265 5.03 -14.13 28.12
CA TRP A 265 4.54 -12.83 28.57
C TRP A 265 3.09 -12.86 29.05
N SER A 266 2.20 -13.56 28.34
CA SER A 266 0.79 -13.65 28.72
C SER A 266 0.61 -14.43 30.03
N ARG A 267 1.32 -15.56 30.19
CA ARG A 267 1.39 -16.30 31.46
C ARG A 267 1.93 -15.45 32.59
N LEU A 268 3.02 -14.72 32.34
CA LEU A 268 3.63 -13.87 33.35
C LEU A 268 2.66 -12.77 33.83
N GLN A 269 1.91 -12.14 32.93
CA GLN A 269 0.90 -11.14 33.30
C GLN A 269 -0.25 -11.76 34.12
N LEU A 270 -0.76 -12.93 33.71
CA LEU A 270 -1.79 -13.65 34.46
C LEU A 270 -1.31 -14.04 35.86
N GLY A 271 -0.11 -14.63 35.95
CA GLY A 271 0.48 -15.05 37.22
C GLY A 271 0.74 -13.86 38.16
N LEU A 272 1.16 -12.70 37.63
CA LEU A 272 1.31 -11.48 38.44
C LEU A 272 -0.04 -10.96 38.94
N ALA A 273 -1.07 -10.97 38.10
CA ALA A 273 -2.42 -10.52 38.48
C ALA A 273 -3.05 -11.42 39.57
N GLU A 274 -2.82 -12.74 39.48
CA GLU A 274 -3.34 -13.72 40.42
C GLU A 274 -2.42 -13.97 41.64
N SER A 275 -1.24 -13.34 41.67
CA SER A 275 -0.17 -13.63 42.65
C SER A 275 0.22 -15.12 42.69
N ASN A 276 0.22 -15.78 41.52
CA ASN A 276 0.56 -17.18 41.35
C ASN A 276 2.02 -17.34 40.88
N ASP A 277 2.92 -17.61 41.83
CA ASP A 277 4.36 -17.74 41.57
C ASP A 277 4.73 -18.86 40.59
N GLU A 278 3.96 -19.95 40.57
CA GLU A 278 4.19 -21.06 39.65
C GLU A 278 3.99 -20.63 38.20
N VAL A 279 2.90 -19.90 37.93
CA VAL A 279 2.57 -19.38 36.60
C VAL A 279 3.55 -18.27 36.19
N VAL A 280 3.97 -17.41 37.13
CA VAL A 280 5.01 -16.39 36.89
C VAL A 280 6.33 -17.04 36.48
N ASN A 281 6.77 -18.06 37.22
CA ASN A 281 8.03 -18.75 36.94
C ASN A 281 7.98 -19.52 35.61
N SER A 282 6.85 -20.16 35.30
CA SER A 282 6.63 -20.81 33.99
C SER A 282 6.66 -19.79 32.84
N GLY A 283 5.95 -18.66 32.98
CA GLY A 283 5.94 -17.61 31.96
C GLY A 283 7.32 -16.99 31.74
N LEU A 284 8.07 -16.74 32.82
CA LEU A 284 9.45 -16.26 32.76
C LEU A 284 10.36 -17.25 32.03
N ALA A 285 10.24 -18.56 32.32
CA ALA A 285 11.01 -19.59 31.66
C ALA A 285 10.77 -19.61 30.14
N ASP A 286 9.51 -19.47 29.71
CA ASP A 286 9.14 -19.38 28.30
C ASP A 286 9.74 -18.14 27.62
N VAL A 287 9.66 -16.96 28.26
CA VAL A 287 10.28 -15.71 27.75
C VAL A 287 11.79 -15.88 27.61
N ILE A 288 12.47 -16.39 28.63
CA ILE A 288 13.93 -16.61 28.60
C ILE A 288 14.30 -17.61 27.50
N ALA A 289 13.55 -18.71 27.38
CA ALA A 289 13.81 -19.72 26.35
C ALA A 289 13.68 -19.14 24.94
N ALA A 290 12.63 -18.34 24.69
CA ALA A 290 12.43 -17.66 23.41
C ALA A 290 13.57 -16.67 23.13
N LEU A 291 13.95 -15.84 24.10
CA LEU A 291 15.03 -14.85 23.95
C LEU A 291 16.40 -15.49 23.74
N ARG A 292 16.68 -16.65 24.37
CA ARG A 292 17.91 -17.42 24.13
C ARG A 292 17.97 -17.98 22.71
N ARG A 293 16.87 -18.57 22.23
CA ARG A 293 16.80 -19.07 20.83
C ARG A 293 16.92 -17.94 19.84
N TRP A 294 16.30 -16.80 20.12
CA TRP A 294 16.45 -15.61 19.30
C TRP A 294 17.93 -15.20 19.16
N CYS A 295 18.71 -15.11 20.25
CA CYS A 295 20.14 -14.81 20.16
C CYS A 295 20.95 -15.78 19.29
N ALA A 296 20.61 -17.07 19.31
CA ALA A 296 21.33 -18.10 18.58
C ALA A 296 21.11 -18.03 17.04
N TYR A 297 19.97 -17.49 16.60
CA TYR A 297 19.58 -17.47 15.19
C TYR A 297 19.31 -16.05 14.63
N ALA A 298 19.45 -15.00 15.45
CA ALA A 298 19.13 -13.62 15.11
C ALA A 298 20.09 -12.99 14.09
N SER A 299 19.53 -12.10 13.29
CA SER A 299 20.28 -11.15 12.47
C SER A 299 20.67 -9.91 13.31
N ARG A 300 21.61 -9.10 12.81
CA ARG A 300 22.06 -7.87 13.51
C ARG A 300 20.94 -6.85 13.76
N THR A 301 19.87 -6.85 12.96
CA THR A 301 18.74 -5.92 13.08
C THR A 301 17.85 -6.23 14.28
N ASP A 302 17.97 -7.41 14.88
CA ASP A 302 17.06 -7.85 15.94
C ASP A 302 17.51 -7.40 17.35
N ARG A 303 18.63 -6.66 17.46
CA ARG A 303 19.24 -6.23 18.74
C ARG A 303 18.32 -5.35 19.55
N SER A 304 17.70 -4.39 18.88
CA SER A 304 16.77 -3.45 19.49
C SER A 304 15.54 -4.18 20.03
N ALA A 305 14.95 -5.06 19.21
CA ALA A 305 13.76 -5.82 19.58
C ALA A 305 14.01 -6.73 20.79
N TRP A 306 15.15 -7.44 20.81
CA TRP A 306 15.56 -8.26 21.94
C TRP A 306 15.77 -7.42 23.21
N LEU A 307 16.49 -6.30 23.09
CA LEU A 307 16.78 -5.41 24.21
C LEU A 307 15.51 -4.82 24.81
N ARG A 308 14.50 -4.51 23.99
CA ARG A 308 13.17 -4.06 24.49
C ARG A 308 12.52 -5.11 25.39
N GLN A 309 12.59 -6.39 25.03
CA GLN A 309 12.02 -7.46 25.86
C GLN A 309 12.74 -7.56 27.21
N VAL A 310 14.07 -7.44 27.22
CA VAL A 310 14.84 -7.47 28.46
C VAL A 310 14.59 -6.25 29.34
N ARG A 311 14.47 -5.05 28.75
CA ARG A 311 14.04 -3.85 29.48
C ARG A 311 12.66 -4.02 30.09
N ARG A 312 11.71 -4.61 29.34
CA ARG A 312 10.37 -4.90 29.85
C ARG A 312 10.43 -5.83 31.07
N LEU A 313 11.29 -6.85 31.06
CA LEU A 313 11.49 -7.71 32.23
C LEU A 313 12.12 -6.95 33.40
N TYR A 314 13.11 -6.10 33.14
CA TYR A 314 13.77 -5.29 34.16
C TYR A 314 12.79 -4.35 34.88
N LEU A 315 11.84 -3.78 34.13
CA LEU A 315 10.80 -2.91 34.66
C LEU A 315 9.81 -3.60 35.60
N LEU A 316 9.66 -4.93 35.51
CA LEU A 316 8.80 -5.68 36.43
C LEU A 316 9.39 -5.78 37.85
N GLY A 317 10.64 -5.35 38.04
CA GLY A 317 11.23 -5.15 39.35
C GLY A 317 12.36 -6.13 39.69
N PRO A 318 12.86 -6.05 40.94
CA PRO A 318 14.11 -6.71 41.33
C PRO A 318 14.06 -8.24 41.31
N ARG A 319 12.86 -8.83 41.33
CA ARG A 319 12.64 -10.28 41.32
C ARG A 319 13.28 -10.99 40.12
N PHE A 320 13.40 -10.31 38.99
CA PHE A 320 13.87 -10.91 37.74
C PHE A 320 15.33 -10.57 37.38
N ARG A 321 16.05 -9.87 38.28
CA ARG A 321 17.40 -9.34 37.97
C ARG A 321 18.41 -10.46 37.71
N GLU A 322 18.40 -11.51 38.52
CA GLU A 322 19.34 -12.62 38.39
C GLU A 322 19.18 -13.32 37.03
N GLU A 323 17.94 -13.58 36.63
CA GLU A 323 17.63 -14.20 35.35
C GLU A 323 17.99 -13.29 34.16
N ILE A 324 17.77 -11.97 34.29
CA ILE A 324 18.18 -10.98 33.30
C ILE A 324 19.69 -10.97 33.14
N GLU A 325 20.46 -10.95 34.24
CA GLU A 325 21.93 -10.97 34.20
C GLU A 325 22.45 -12.23 33.51
N GLN A 326 21.89 -13.39 33.84
CA GLN A 326 22.22 -14.66 33.17
C GLN A 326 21.87 -14.63 31.67
N LEU A 327 20.72 -14.06 31.31
CA LEU A 327 20.27 -13.93 29.93
C LEU A 327 21.17 -12.99 29.12
N VAL A 328 21.61 -11.87 29.70
CA VAL A 328 22.52 -10.90 29.07
C VAL A 328 23.91 -11.49 28.89
N SER A 329 24.41 -12.21 29.90
CA SER A 329 25.68 -12.96 29.80
C SER A 329 25.62 -13.99 28.67
N PHE A 330 24.51 -14.72 28.56
CA PHE A 330 24.28 -15.64 27.46
C PHE A 330 24.27 -14.92 26.10
N ALA A 331 23.54 -13.81 25.98
CA ALA A 331 23.45 -13.05 24.74
C ALA A 331 24.81 -12.51 24.30
N ASN A 332 25.60 -11.94 25.22
CA ASN A 332 26.95 -11.44 24.94
C ASN A 332 27.92 -12.55 24.48
N SER A 333 27.67 -13.81 24.86
CA SER A 333 28.49 -14.95 24.48
C SER A 333 28.07 -15.60 23.16
N ASN A 334 26.80 -15.48 22.78
CA ASN A 334 26.22 -16.28 21.69
C ASN A 334 25.71 -15.45 20.50
N ALA A 335 25.39 -14.16 20.70
CA ALA A 335 24.79 -13.34 19.67
C ALA A 335 25.85 -12.63 18.80
N ASN A 336 25.50 -12.38 17.53
CA ASN A 336 26.39 -11.75 16.54
C ASN A 336 26.31 -10.21 16.54
N TRP A 337 26.20 -9.60 17.71
CA TRP A 337 26.10 -8.15 17.90
C TRP A 337 27.02 -7.65 19.01
N PRO A 338 27.34 -6.34 19.08
CA PRO A 338 28.21 -5.80 20.12
C PRO A 338 27.66 -6.11 21.53
N PRO A 339 28.56 -6.34 22.50
CA PRO A 339 28.16 -6.70 23.86
C PRO A 339 27.27 -5.61 24.47
N LEU A 340 26.24 -6.06 25.16
CA LEU A 340 25.26 -5.25 25.86
C LEU A 340 25.88 -4.69 27.15
N ARG A 341 25.69 -3.40 27.39
CA ARG A 341 26.08 -2.72 28.63
C ARG A 341 24.90 -2.62 29.60
N ALA A 342 25.19 -2.57 30.90
CA ALA A 342 24.17 -2.43 31.94
C ALA A 342 23.28 -1.18 31.70
N GLU A 343 23.90 -0.05 31.37
CA GLU A 343 23.21 1.22 31.04
C GLU A 343 22.16 1.07 29.93
N GLU A 344 22.38 0.16 28.97
CA GLU A 344 21.43 -0.06 27.88
C GLU A 344 20.16 -0.79 28.35
N ILE A 345 20.23 -1.54 29.45
CA ILE A 345 19.11 -2.31 30.00
C ILE A 345 18.33 -1.47 31.03
N GLU A 346 19.03 -0.61 31.77
CA GLU A 346 18.43 0.26 32.80
C GLU A 346 17.66 1.44 32.20
N ASP A 347 17.92 1.77 30.93
CA ASP A 347 17.24 2.85 30.21
C ASP A 347 15.79 2.51 29.86
N ALA A 348 14.89 2.81 30.80
CA ALA A 348 13.43 2.64 30.68
C ALA A 348 12.78 3.55 29.62
N SER A 349 13.43 4.65 29.22
CA SER A 349 12.86 5.62 28.27
C SER A 349 12.67 5.07 26.86
N LYS A 350 13.29 3.92 26.55
CA LYS A 350 13.32 3.30 25.21
C LYS A 350 12.47 2.03 25.10
N VAL A 351 11.45 1.89 25.95
CA VAL A 351 10.50 0.77 25.90
C VAL A 351 9.27 1.11 25.04
N GLU A 352 8.90 2.39 24.92
CA GLU A 352 7.56 2.79 24.44
C GLU A 352 7.40 3.05 22.93
N ASP A 353 8.47 3.10 22.14
CA ASP A 353 8.39 3.67 20.78
C ASP A 353 7.69 2.82 19.70
N GLU A 354 7.20 1.60 19.96
CA GLU A 354 6.52 0.79 18.91
C GLU A 354 5.24 0.02 19.33
N ASP A 355 4.95 -0.16 20.63
CA ASP A 355 3.85 -1.06 21.08
C ASP A 355 2.60 -0.34 21.65
N HIS A 356 2.62 0.99 21.81
CA HIS A 356 1.44 1.77 22.19
C HIS A 356 0.81 2.44 20.96
N GLU A 357 -0.17 1.77 20.34
CA GLU A 357 -1.19 2.51 19.59
C GLU A 357 -2.10 3.21 20.62
N PRO A 358 -2.32 4.53 20.50
CA PRO A 358 -3.30 5.21 21.32
C PRO A 358 -4.65 4.54 21.10
N VAL A 359 -5.24 4.07 22.19
CA VAL A 359 -6.65 3.68 22.22
C VAL A 359 -7.42 4.97 21.95
N GLU A 360 -7.87 5.19 20.72
CA GLU A 360 -8.95 6.15 20.50
C GLU A 360 -10.16 5.63 21.28
N GLU A 361 -10.43 6.27 22.41
CA GLU A 361 -11.68 6.08 23.14
C GLU A 361 -12.83 6.30 22.16
N PRO A 362 -13.85 5.42 22.14
CA PRO A 362 -15.00 5.63 21.29
C PRO A 362 -15.65 6.95 21.69
N SER A 363 -15.69 7.91 20.76
CA SER A 363 -16.36 9.18 21.00
C SER A 363 -17.78 8.88 21.49
N SER A 364 -18.04 9.26 22.73
CA SER A 364 -19.36 9.26 23.31
C SER A 364 -20.29 10.02 22.37
N VAL A 365 -21.18 9.26 21.72
CA VAL A 365 -22.35 9.80 21.05
C VAL A 365 -23.26 10.33 22.16
N GLU A 366 -23.21 11.63 22.40
CA GLU A 366 -24.29 12.32 23.10
C GLU A 366 -25.42 12.60 22.11
N VAL A 367 -26.51 11.86 22.33
CA VAL A 367 -27.95 12.11 22.06
C VAL A 367 -28.35 12.90 20.83
#